data_AF-A0A973M5L6-F1
#
_entry.id   AF-A0A973M5L6-F1
#
_cell.length_a   1.000
_cell.length_b   1.000
_cell.length_c   1.000
_cell.angle_alpha   90.00
_cell.angle_beta   90.00
_cell.angle_gamma   90.00
#
_symmetry.space_group_name_H-M   'P 1'
#
loop_
_entity.id
_entity.type
_entity.pdbx_description
1 polymer ?
#
loop_
_entity_poly.entity_id
_entity_poly.type
_entity_poly.pdbx_seq_one_letter_code
_entity_poly.pdbx_strand_id
1 'polypeptide(L)' 'EIVQASGLDWTIVRPSRLLDGPRGEYRVQIGRNLPRGYSTRRADVADYILRSLDDRSAVREAVSVAK' A
#
# COMPACT_ATOMS: atom_id res chain seq x y z
N GLU A 1 1.06 -5.74 -15.72
CA GLU A 1 -0.02 -6.29 -16.57
C GLU A 1 -0.55 -7.64 -16.09
N ILE A 2 0.27 -8.63 -15.74
CA ILE A 2 -0.20 -9.98 -15.31
C ILE A 2 -1.24 -9.94 -14.18
N VAL A 3 -0.93 -9.29 -13.06
CA VAL A 3 -1.87 -9.20 -11.91
C VAL A 3 -3.14 -8.45 -12.30
N GLN A 4 -3.00 -7.34 -13.04
CA GLN A 4 -4.12 -6.48 -13.40
C GLN A 4 -5.09 -7.14 -14.38
N ALA A 5 -4.58 -8.00 -15.26
CA ALA A 5 -5.34 -8.75 -16.25
C ALA A 5 -5.98 -10.06 -15.71
N SER A 6 -5.68 -10.46 -14.46
CA SER A 6 -6.04 -11.78 -13.92
C SER A 6 -7.53 -12.00 -13.63
N GLY A 7 -8.40 -10.99 -13.79
CA GLY A 7 -9.81 -11.04 -13.43
C GLY A 7 -10.10 -11.02 -11.92
N LEU A 8 -9.07 -11.24 -11.08
CA LEU A 8 -9.17 -11.22 -9.63
C LEU A 8 -9.49 -9.84 -9.05
N ASP A 9 -9.96 -9.82 -7.82
CA ASP A 9 -10.03 -8.63 -6.97
C ASP A 9 -8.62 -8.32 -6.43
N TRP A 10 -7.79 -7.70 -7.25
CA TRP A 10 -6.41 -7.38 -6.89
C TRP A 10 -6.28 -6.00 -6.25
N THR A 11 -5.27 -5.84 -5.39
CA THR A 11 -4.79 -4.53 -4.91
C THR A 11 -3.27 -4.53 -5.01
N ILE A 12 -2.69 -3.53 -5.68
CA ILE A 12 -1.22 -3.43 -5.82
C ILE A 12 -0.70 -2.42 -4.80
N VAL A 13 -0.05 -2.92 -3.74
CA VAL A 13 0.58 -2.07 -2.73
C VAL A 13 1.95 -1.61 -3.22
N ARG A 14 2.17 -0.29 -3.25
CA ARG A 14 3.38 0.38 -3.73
C ARG A 14 4.03 1.14 -2.58
N PRO A 15 4.82 0.46 -1.74
CA PRO A 15 5.54 1.14 -0.67
C PRO A 15 6.65 2.01 -1.24
N SER A 16 6.91 3.13 -0.56
CA SER A 16 8.16 3.89 -0.72
C SER A 16 9.37 3.13 -0.14
N ARG A 17 10.56 3.75 -0.08
CA ARG A 17 11.79 3.08 0.39
C ARG A 17 11.54 2.38 1.74
N LEU A 18 11.70 1.07 1.76
CA LEU A 18 11.47 0.24 2.93
C LEU A 18 12.60 0.39 3.95
N LEU A 19 12.22 0.67 5.19
CA LEU A 19 13.08 0.71 6.36
C LEU A 19 12.64 -0.34 7.39
N ASP A 20 13.55 -0.74 8.26
CA ASP A 20 13.26 -1.58 9.41
C ASP A 20 12.86 -0.75 10.63
N GLY A 21 12.14 -1.39 11.56
CA GLY A 21 11.69 -0.78 12.80
C GLY A 21 10.24 -1.14 13.17
N PRO A 22 9.80 -0.78 14.38
CA PRO A 22 8.43 -0.99 14.82
C PRO A 22 7.45 -0.15 14.01
N ARG A 23 6.18 -0.54 14.00
CA ARG A 23 5.11 0.23 13.38
C ARG A 23 5.09 1.67 13.91
N GLY A 24 4.79 2.63 13.04
CA GLY A 24 4.44 4.00 13.40
C GLY A 24 3.29 4.52 12.54
N GLU A 25 3.26 5.83 12.37
CA GLU A 25 2.28 6.50 11.51
C GLU A 25 2.69 6.40 10.03
N TYR A 26 1.68 6.22 9.18
CA TYR A 26 1.84 6.21 7.74
C TYR A 26 0.57 6.75 7.05
N ARG A 27 0.74 7.16 5.81
CA ARG A 27 -0.27 7.68 4.91
C ARG A 27 -0.50 6.72 3.76
N VAL A 28 -1.71 6.76 3.22
CA VAL A 28 -2.18 5.91 2.14
C VAL A 28 -2.85 6.78 1.07
N GLN A 29 -2.61 6.49 -0.20
CA GLN A 29 -3.34 7.12 -1.30
C GLN A 29 -3.69 6.10 -2.38
N ILE A 30 -4.97 6.03 -2.73
CA ILE A 30 -5.50 5.15 -3.78
C ILE A 30 -5.35 5.84 -5.14
N GLY A 31 -4.87 5.09 -6.15
CA GLY A 31 -4.75 5.52 -7.55
C GLY A 31 -3.73 6.64 -7.80
N ARG A 32 -3.02 7.11 -6.77
CA ARG A 32 -2.13 8.27 -6.85
C ARG A 32 -0.89 8.10 -5.99
N ASN A 33 0.17 8.84 -6.33
CA ASN A 33 1.38 8.91 -5.53
C ASN A 33 1.20 9.83 -4.32
N LEU A 34 1.85 9.48 -3.21
CA LEU A 34 1.91 10.33 -2.03
C LEU A 34 2.97 11.43 -2.22
N PRO A 35 2.60 12.72 -2.09
CA PRO A 35 3.59 13.78 -2.07
C PRO A 35 4.49 13.61 -0.84
N ARG A 36 5.80 13.78 -1.06
CA ARG A 36 6.86 13.67 -0.03
C ARG A 36 6.88 12.32 0.70
N GLY A 37 6.37 11.26 0.09
CA GLY A 37 6.37 9.91 0.64
C GLY A 37 7.64 9.13 0.29
N TYR A 38 8.76 9.46 0.91
CA TYR A 38 10.08 8.92 0.52
C TYR A 38 10.42 7.57 1.14
N SER A 39 9.84 7.25 2.30
CA SER A 39 10.13 6.01 3.02
C SER A 39 8.95 5.55 3.85
N THR A 40 8.93 4.26 4.18
CA THR A 40 7.96 3.64 5.09
C THR A 40 8.64 2.49 5.83
N ARG A 41 8.09 2.06 6.97
CA ARG A 41 8.60 0.88 7.66
C ARG A 41 7.92 -0.37 7.13
N ARG A 42 8.63 -1.50 7.12
CA ARG A 42 8.04 -2.81 6.75
C ARG A 42 6.84 -3.16 7.61
N ALA A 43 6.88 -2.83 8.91
CA ALA A 43 5.77 -3.02 9.83
C ALA A 43 4.53 -2.20 9.46
N ASP A 44 4.70 -0.99 8.90
CA ASP A 44 3.58 -0.13 8.45
C ASP A 44 2.91 -0.72 7.20
N VAL A 45 3.70 -1.26 6.28
CA VAL A 45 3.19 -1.93 5.08
C VAL A 45 2.43 -3.20 5.45
N ALA A 46 2.95 -4.01 6.36
CA ALA A 46 2.27 -5.21 6.85
C ALA A 46 0.93 -4.86 7.52
N ASP A 47 0.92 -3.83 8.37
CA ASP A 47 -0.30 -3.31 9.00
C ASP A 47 -1.33 -2.81 7.97
N TYR A 48 -0.88 -2.12 6.92
CA TYR A 48 -1.76 -1.73 5.81
C TYR A 48 -2.34 -2.93 5.06
N ILE A 49 -1.51 -3.93 4.74
CA ILE A 49 -1.97 -5.14 4.03
C ILE A 49 -3.10 -5.80 4.81
N LEU A 50 -2.94 -5.98 6.12
CA LEU A 50 -3.98 -6.57 6.96
C LEU A 50 -5.27 -5.75 6.95
N ARG A 51 -5.19 -4.42 7.11
CA ARG A 51 -6.36 -3.53 7.03
C ARG A 51 -7.05 -3.58 5.66
N SER A 52 -6.29 -3.74 4.58
CA SER A 52 -6.83 -3.76 3.22
C SER A 52 -7.64 -5.02 2.91
N LEU A 53 -7.51 -6.09 3.70
CA LEU A 53 -8.29 -7.32 3.50
C LEU A 53 -9.79 -7.09 3.76
N ASP A 54 -10.12 -6.19 4.69
CA ASP A 54 -11.50 -5.85 5.07
C ASP A 54 -12.04 -4.64 4.29
N ASP A 55 -11.18 -3.89 3.59
CA ASP A 55 -11.55 -2.67 2.86
C ASP A 55 -11.55 -2.88 1.34
N ARG A 56 -12.75 -2.95 0.75
CA ARG A 56 -12.92 -3.11 -0.69
C ARG A 56 -12.67 -1.84 -1.51
N SER A 57 -12.39 -0.70 -0.88
CA SER A 57 -12.16 0.59 -1.58
C SER A 57 -10.95 0.57 -2.51
N ALA A 58 -10.00 -0.34 -2.27
CA ALA A 58 -8.78 -0.50 -3.06
C ALA A 58 -8.81 -1.67 -4.06
N VAL A 59 -9.98 -2.28 -4.28
CA VAL A 59 -10.13 -3.35 -5.28
C VAL A 59 -9.88 -2.79 -6.68
N ARG A 60 -9.02 -3.48 -7.41
CA ARG A 60 -8.50 -3.11 -8.74
C ARG A 60 -7.80 -1.76 -8.76
N GLU A 61 -7.20 -1.39 -7.64
CA GLU A 61 -6.45 -0.15 -7.49
C GLU A 61 -5.00 -0.38 -7.07
N ALA A 62 -4.17 0.59 -7.45
CA ALA A 62 -2.83 0.71 -6.91
C ALA A 62 -2.85 1.65 -5.71
N VAL A 63 -2.14 1.28 -4.65
CA VAL A 63 -2.13 2.05 -3.41
C VAL A 63 -0.71 2.40 -3.01
N SER A 64 -0.46 3.69 -2.82
CA SER A 64 0.83 4.19 -2.33
C SER A 64 0.86 4.20 -0.80
N VAL A 65 1.95 3.70 -0.21
CA VAL A 65 2.17 3.68 1.25
C VAL A 65 3.49 4.35 1.60
N ALA A 66 3.43 5.37 2.44
CA ALA A 66 4.59 6.13 2.90
C ALA A 66 4.36 6.68 4.30
N LYS A 67 5.42 7.06 5.03
CA LYS A 67 5.30 7.92 6.21
C LYS A 67 4.63 9.25 5.83
#